data_AF-A0A965QMI7-F1
#
_entry.id   AF-A0A965QMI7-F1
#
_cell.length_a   1.000
_cell.length_b   1.000
_cell.length_c   1.000
_cell.angle_alpha   90.00
_cell.angle_beta   90.00
_cell.angle_gamma   90.00
#
_symmetry.space_group_name_H-M   'P 1'
#
loop_
_entity.id
_entity.type
_entity.pdbx_description
1 polymer ?
#
loop_
_entity_poly.entity_id
_entity_poly.type
_entity_poly.pdbx_seq_one_letter_code
_entity_poly.pdbx_strand_id
1 'polypeptide(L)'
;MEQRAYVVVTGAHGFIGNHILEKMLTADIEELKQAPDFGGVNSEKPRTAQVRFSQQTHVPQSSLDVWAVDLPESANRATAHRFAQSSRVKIVFLKDLMKELQAASHPPLAVIHNGACSSTVETNPAVFAELNMASSQDLWNYCAEHNIPFIYASSAAVYGDGLKGFSDAAGSASGYTPLNLYGHSKLDFDLWAMAQSNAPSFWFGLRYFNVYGPFEGHKGGQASMVFHGYQQATRTGAIRLFKSNTARYGDGDQLRDFVYVKDITRVTMHLLKLALSQHLPPTAQNLLSGKSRGCFLNVGTGEARSWNHLAGAVFDAIAVPRKIEYIDIPGNIAGQYQNYTCADISNLRAL
;
A
#
# COMPACT_ATOMS: atom_id res chain seq x y z
N MET A 1 -25.91 -10.36 -22.49
CA MET A 1 -24.47 -10.63 -22.30
C MET A 1 -24.26 -10.71 -20.81
N GLU A 2 -23.81 -11.84 -20.27
CA GLU A 2 -23.40 -11.92 -18.86
C GLU A 2 -22.30 -10.89 -18.59
N GLN A 3 -22.51 -10.07 -17.57
CA GLN A 3 -21.52 -9.09 -17.14
C GLN A 3 -20.36 -9.85 -16.48
N ARG A 4 -19.12 -9.55 -16.89
CA ARG A 4 -17.94 -10.23 -16.35
C ARG A 4 -17.74 -9.87 -14.89
N ALA A 5 -17.23 -10.83 -14.11
CA ALA A 5 -16.80 -10.54 -12.75
C ALA A 5 -15.74 -9.42 -12.76
N TYR A 6 -15.79 -8.56 -11.73
CA TYR A 6 -14.90 -7.42 -11.62
C TYR A 6 -14.42 -7.20 -10.19
N VAL A 7 -13.31 -6.46 -10.05
CA VAL A 7 -12.83 -5.91 -8.78
C VAL A 7 -12.78 -4.39 -8.86
N VAL A 8 -12.88 -3.75 -7.70
CA VAL A 8 -12.70 -2.30 -7.58
C VAL A 8 -11.31 -2.03 -7.04
N VAL A 9 -10.55 -1.15 -7.69
CA VAL A 9 -9.27 -0.64 -7.19
C VAL A 9 -9.38 0.87 -7.06
N THR A 10 -9.33 1.40 -5.84
CA THR A 10 -9.28 2.86 -5.65
C THR A 10 -7.84 3.36 -5.55
N GLY A 11 -7.59 4.61 -5.95
CA GLY A 11 -6.22 5.10 -6.11
C GLY A 11 -5.47 4.37 -7.22
N ALA A 12 -6.20 3.83 -8.20
CA ALA A 12 -5.72 3.00 -9.29
C ALA A 12 -4.70 3.71 -10.20
N HIS A 13 -4.74 5.03 -10.27
CA HIS A 13 -3.82 5.88 -11.03
C HIS A 13 -2.77 6.53 -10.13
N GLY A 14 -2.76 6.20 -8.84
CA GLY A 14 -1.69 6.54 -7.90
C GLY A 14 -0.46 5.64 -8.06
N PHE A 15 0.44 5.68 -7.08
CA PHE A 15 1.64 4.86 -7.08
C PHE A 15 1.33 3.36 -6.88
N ILE A 16 0.82 2.96 -5.71
CA ILE A 16 0.58 1.55 -5.38
C ILE A 16 -0.57 0.97 -6.21
N GLY A 17 -1.70 1.67 -6.31
CA GLY A 17 -2.91 1.17 -6.98
C GLY A 17 -2.69 0.84 -8.44
N ASN A 18 -1.82 1.58 -9.15
CA ASN A 18 -1.47 1.29 -10.54
C ASN A 18 -0.78 -0.07 -10.70
N HIS A 19 0.13 -0.45 -9.79
CA HIS A 19 0.80 -1.76 -9.83
C HIS A 19 -0.17 -2.88 -9.49
N ILE A 20 -1.12 -2.63 -8.57
CA ILE A 20 -2.19 -3.58 -8.25
C ILE A 20 -3.10 -3.78 -9.46
N LEU A 21 -3.53 -2.70 -10.12
CA LEU A 21 -4.36 -2.76 -11.32
C LEU A 21 -3.67 -3.55 -12.43
N GLU A 22 -2.39 -3.28 -12.71
CA GLU A 22 -1.61 -4.05 -13.67
C GLU A 22 -1.64 -5.55 -13.35
N LYS A 23 -1.47 -5.92 -12.08
CA LYS A 23 -1.49 -7.32 -11.67
C LYS A 23 -2.89 -7.93 -11.80
N MET A 24 -3.96 -7.22 -11.44
CA MET A 24 -5.35 -7.67 -11.62
C MET A 24 -5.68 -7.96 -13.08
N LEU A 25 -5.19 -7.15 -14.01
CA LEU A 25 -5.40 -7.39 -15.44
C LEU A 25 -4.72 -8.67 -15.95
N THR A 26 -3.74 -9.19 -15.22
CA THR A 26 -3.07 -10.48 -15.56
C THR A 26 -3.59 -11.66 -14.74
N ALA A 27 -4.50 -11.42 -13.80
CA ALA A 27 -5.02 -12.46 -12.91
C ALA A 27 -6.11 -13.29 -13.60
N ASP A 28 -6.17 -14.56 -13.23
CA ASP A 28 -7.23 -15.51 -13.60
C ASP A 28 -8.13 -15.75 -12.38
N ILE A 29 -9.45 -15.72 -12.59
CA ILE A 29 -10.43 -15.84 -11.49
C ILE A 29 -10.35 -17.22 -10.84
N GLU A 30 -10.16 -18.28 -11.62
CA GLU A 30 -10.06 -19.64 -11.09
C GLU A 30 -8.76 -19.82 -10.30
N GLU A 31 -7.65 -19.22 -10.73
CA GLU A 31 -6.41 -19.18 -9.95
C GLU A 31 -6.59 -18.45 -8.61
N LEU A 32 -7.34 -17.33 -8.60
CA LEU A 32 -7.65 -16.58 -7.38
C LEU A 32 -8.56 -17.32 -6.41
N LYS A 33 -9.35 -18.29 -6.88
CA LYS A 33 -10.22 -19.12 -6.05
C LYS A 33 -9.56 -20.41 -5.55
N GLN A 34 -8.42 -20.79 -6.12
CA GLN A 34 -7.64 -21.91 -5.62
C GLN A 34 -7.01 -21.57 -4.26
N ALA A 35 -6.74 -22.59 -3.44
CA ALA A 35 -6.00 -22.39 -2.20
C ALA A 35 -4.60 -21.79 -2.50
N PRO A 36 -4.09 -20.85 -1.68
CA PRO A 36 -2.71 -20.41 -1.78
C PRO A 36 -1.75 -21.59 -1.58
N ASP A 37 -0.59 -21.54 -2.24
CA ASP A 37 0.49 -22.47 -1.92
C ASP A 37 1.15 -21.99 -0.63
N PHE A 38 0.97 -22.76 0.46
CA PHE A 38 1.56 -22.49 1.77
C PHE A 38 2.94 -23.16 1.94
N GLY A 39 3.56 -23.64 0.85
CA GLY A 39 4.87 -24.27 0.84
C GLY A 39 5.91 -23.46 1.62
N GLY A 40 6.61 -24.15 2.53
CA GLY A 40 7.56 -23.55 3.46
C GLY A 40 8.59 -22.69 2.75
N VAL A 41 8.91 -21.54 3.36
CA VAL A 41 10.01 -20.65 2.96
C VAL A 41 11.32 -21.42 3.16
N ASN A 42 11.65 -22.33 2.26
CA ASN A 42 13.01 -22.80 2.13
C ASN A 42 13.86 -21.58 1.78
N SER A 43 14.95 -21.43 2.50
CA SER A 43 15.94 -20.35 2.48
C SER A 43 16.64 -20.23 1.12
N GLU A 44 15.90 -19.99 0.05
CA GLU A 44 16.49 -19.56 -1.20
C GLU A 44 16.86 -18.09 -1.05
N LYS A 45 18.17 -17.83 -1.17
CA LYS A 45 18.74 -16.49 -1.36
C LYS A 45 17.85 -15.65 -2.27
N PRO A 46 17.72 -14.33 -2.05
CA PRO A 46 16.92 -13.47 -2.92
C PRO A 46 17.36 -13.71 -4.36
N ARG A 47 16.53 -14.41 -5.13
CA ARG A 47 16.81 -14.64 -6.55
C ARG A 47 16.88 -13.23 -7.13
N THR A 48 18.06 -12.86 -7.62
CA THR A 48 18.24 -11.78 -8.60
C THR A 48 17.47 -12.19 -9.86
N ALA A 49 16.15 -12.19 -9.78
CA ALA A 49 15.30 -12.33 -10.93
C ALA A 49 15.54 -11.04 -11.70
N GLN A 50 16.27 -11.15 -12.82
CA GLN A 50 16.18 -10.17 -13.88
C GLN A 50 14.69 -9.83 -14.02
N VAL A 51 14.36 -8.56 -13.84
CA VAL A 51 13.01 -8.05 -14.08
C VAL A 51 12.76 -8.21 -15.57
N ARG A 52 12.31 -9.38 -15.98
CA ARG A 52 11.71 -9.58 -17.29
C ARG A 52 10.39 -8.85 -17.21
N PHE A 53 10.29 -7.73 -17.93
CA PHE A 53 9.00 -7.17 -18.30
C PHE A 53 8.20 -8.31 -18.90
N SER A 54 7.20 -8.81 -18.17
CA SER A 54 6.38 -9.88 -18.69
C SER A 54 5.58 -9.30 -19.86
N GLN A 55 6.08 -9.53 -21.06
CA GLN A 55 5.27 -9.65 -22.27
C GLN A 55 4.40 -10.91 -22.15
N GLN A 56 3.64 -11.06 -21.05
CA GLN A 56 2.63 -12.08 -20.92
C GLN A 56 1.47 -11.64 -21.81
N THR A 57 1.49 -12.12 -23.04
CA THR A 57 0.44 -11.95 -24.05
C THR A 57 -0.74 -12.90 -23.83
N HIS A 58 -0.67 -13.78 -22.81
CA HIS A 58 -1.73 -14.72 -22.50
C HIS A 58 -2.79 -14.05 -21.63
N VAL A 59 -3.90 -13.66 -22.24
CA VAL A 59 -5.12 -13.28 -21.50
C VAL A 59 -5.75 -14.59 -20.98
N PRO A 60 -5.98 -14.76 -19.67
CA PRO A 60 -6.60 -15.96 -19.14
C PRO A 60 -8.03 -16.17 -19.66
N GLN A 61 -8.50 -17.41 -19.75
CA GLN A 61 -9.86 -17.72 -20.21
C GLN A 61 -10.93 -17.16 -19.25
N SER A 62 -10.63 -17.08 -17.94
CA SER A 62 -11.50 -16.49 -16.92
C SER A 62 -11.02 -15.08 -16.51
N SER A 63 -10.90 -14.18 -17.49
CA SER A 63 -10.41 -12.82 -17.28
C SER A 63 -11.35 -11.97 -16.43
N LEU A 64 -10.76 -11.17 -15.54
CA LEU A 64 -11.44 -10.22 -14.66
C LEU A 64 -11.43 -8.80 -15.27
N ASP A 65 -12.54 -8.07 -15.09
CA ASP A 65 -12.60 -6.63 -15.35
C ASP A 65 -12.20 -5.84 -14.09
N VAL A 66 -11.67 -4.63 -14.27
CA VAL A 66 -11.23 -3.77 -13.16
C VAL A 66 -11.91 -2.43 -13.24
N TRP A 67 -12.59 -2.03 -12.16
CA TRP A 67 -13.06 -0.67 -11.99
C TRP A 67 -11.93 0.14 -11.36
N ALA A 68 -11.28 0.97 -12.17
CA ALA A 68 -10.20 1.86 -11.77
C ALA A 68 -10.79 3.16 -11.24
N VAL A 69 -10.73 3.35 -9.92
CA VAL A 69 -11.39 4.47 -9.25
C VAL A 69 -10.40 5.51 -8.76
N ASP A 70 -10.60 6.76 -9.17
CA ASP A 70 -9.73 7.86 -8.77
C ASP A 70 -10.45 9.21 -8.76
N LEU A 71 -9.74 10.24 -8.28
CA LEU A 71 -10.14 11.63 -8.47
C LEU A 71 -9.99 12.05 -9.95
N PRO A 72 -10.85 12.96 -10.45
CA PRO A 72 -10.79 13.42 -11.84
C PRO A 72 -9.40 13.90 -12.30
N GLU A 73 -8.67 14.59 -11.42
CA GLU A 73 -7.34 15.14 -11.69
C GLU A 73 -6.30 14.02 -11.93
N SER A 74 -6.57 12.82 -11.44
CA SER A 74 -5.67 11.67 -11.59
C SER A 74 -5.83 10.95 -12.94
N ALA A 75 -6.94 11.17 -13.65
CA ALA A 75 -7.23 10.51 -14.92
C ALA A 75 -6.28 10.93 -16.06
N ASN A 76 -5.61 12.09 -15.93
CA ASN A 76 -4.62 12.60 -16.90
C ASN A 76 -3.18 12.20 -16.56
N ARG A 77 -2.96 11.36 -15.54
CA ARG A 77 -1.61 10.92 -15.17
C ARG A 77 -1.08 9.90 -16.17
N ALA A 78 0.24 9.88 -16.35
CA ALA A 78 0.91 8.84 -17.15
C ALA A 78 0.56 7.41 -16.69
N THR A 79 0.33 7.21 -15.39
CA THR A 79 -0.16 5.95 -14.81
C THR A 79 -1.55 5.56 -15.31
N ALA A 80 -2.48 6.50 -15.45
CA ALA A 80 -3.80 6.25 -16.01
C ALA A 80 -3.73 5.86 -17.49
N HIS A 81 -2.92 6.59 -18.27
CA HIS A 81 -2.77 6.35 -19.71
C HIS A 81 -2.24 4.94 -20.05
N ARG A 82 -1.54 4.27 -19.13
CA ARG A 82 -1.09 2.88 -19.31
C ARG A 82 -2.23 1.90 -19.59
N PHE A 83 -3.43 2.20 -19.12
CA PHE A 83 -4.58 1.30 -19.20
C PHE A 83 -5.74 1.86 -20.02
N ALA A 84 -5.60 3.06 -20.59
CA ALA A 84 -6.67 3.76 -21.30
C ALA A 84 -7.23 2.99 -22.52
N GLN A 85 -6.44 2.08 -23.11
CA GLN A 85 -6.86 1.25 -24.25
C GLN A 85 -7.36 -0.14 -23.83
N SER A 86 -7.34 -0.47 -22.53
CA SER A 86 -7.81 -1.78 -22.05
C SER A 86 -9.34 -1.80 -22.02
N SER A 87 -9.96 -2.68 -22.79
CA SER A 87 -11.42 -2.90 -22.75
C SER A 87 -11.91 -3.51 -21.43
N ARG A 88 -11.00 -3.99 -20.57
CA ARG A 88 -11.28 -4.56 -19.25
C ARG A 88 -11.17 -3.56 -18.11
N VAL A 89 -10.79 -2.31 -18.40
CA VAL A 89 -10.71 -1.26 -17.38
C VAL A 89 -11.87 -0.29 -17.56
N LYS A 90 -12.73 -0.21 -16.55
CA LYS A 90 -13.73 0.86 -16.43
C LYS A 90 -13.17 1.94 -15.51
N ILE A 91 -13.00 3.15 -16.03
CA ILE A 91 -12.63 4.31 -15.20
C ILE A 91 -13.89 4.83 -14.51
N VAL A 92 -13.83 5.01 -13.20
CA VAL A 92 -14.91 5.57 -12.38
C VAL A 92 -14.33 6.68 -11.52
N PHE A 93 -15.03 7.81 -11.39
CA PHE A 93 -14.59 8.86 -10.46
C PHE A 93 -15.06 8.56 -9.05
N LEU A 94 -14.24 8.88 -8.06
CA LEU A 94 -14.53 8.58 -6.64
C LEU A 94 -15.92 9.08 -6.20
N LYS A 95 -16.30 10.29 -6.61
CA LYS A 95 -17.61 10.89 -6.31
C LYS A 95 -18.81 10.10 -6.86
N ASP A 96 -18.60 9.35 -7.95
CA ASP A 96 -19.64 8.59 -8.64
C ASP A 96 -19.61 7.11 -8.24
N LEU A 97 -18.60 6.68 -7.48
CA LEU A 97 -18.35 5.26 -7.15
C LEU A 97 -19.56 4.59 -6.49
N MET A 98 -20.11 5.20 -5.45
CA MET A 98 -21.22 4.59 -4.70
C MET A 98 -22.48 4.45 -5.57
N LYS A 99 -22.77 5.46 -6.40
CA LYS A 99 -23.86 5.41 -7.38
C LYS A 99 -23.65 4.29 -8.40
N GLU A 100 -22.44 4.15 -8.92
CA GLU A 100 -22.09 3.10 -9.89
C GLU A 100 -22.16 1.70 -9.26
N LEU A 101 -21.75 1.54 -8.00
CA LEU A 101 -21.84 0.29 -7.26
C LEU A 101 -23.29 -0.12 -6.96
N GLN A 102 -24.16 0.85 -6.63
CA GLN A 102 -25.59 0.61 -6.42
C GLN A 102 -26.33 0.29 -7.73
N ALA A 103 -25.89 0.85 -8.85
CA ALA A 103 -26.46 0.60 -10.17
C ALA A 103 -25.92 -0.66 -10.85
N ALA A 104 -24.84 -1.27 -10.33
CA ALA A 104 -24.27 -2.48 -10.86
C ALA A 104 -25.24 -3.66 -10.72
N SER A 105 -25.29 -4.54 -11.73
CA SER A 105 -26.18 -5.70 -11.68
C SER A 105 -25.76 -6.77 -10.66
N HIS A 106 -24.49 -6.73 -10.25
CA HIS A 106 -23.91 -7.60 -9.23
C HIS A 106 -22.76 -6.88 -8.50
N PRO A 107 -22.45 -7.25 -7.25
CA PRO A 107 -21.33 -6.68 -6.50
C PRO A 107 -19.96 -7.08 -7.11
N PRO A 108 -18.89 -6.32 -6.82
CA PRO A 108 -17.52 -6.74 -7.14
C PRO A 108 -17.10 -7.96 -6.33
N LEU A 109 -16.13 -8.72 -6.85
CA LEU A 109 -15.51 -9.83 -6.11
C LEU A 109 -14.73 -9.36 -4.88
N ALA A 110 -14.13 -8.16 -4.95
CA ALA A 110 -13.39 -7.54 -3.88
C ALA A 110 -13.21 -6.04 -4.15
N VAL A 111 -12.98 -5.28 -3.07
CA VAL A 111 -12.57 -3.88 -3.14
C VAL A 111 -11.16 -3.75 -2.56
N ILE A 112 -10.25 -3.16 -3.35
CA ILE A 112 -8.87 -2.88 -2.97
C ILE A 112 -8.69 -1.37 -2.90
N HIS A 113 -8.78 -0.84 -1.68
CA HIS A 113 -8.89 0.59 -1.42
C HIS A 113 -7.54 1.23 -1.09
N ASN A 114 -6.86 1.82 -2.09
CA ASN A 114 -5.62 2.58 -1.90
C ASN A 114 -5.79 4.10 -2.07
N GLY A 115 -6.97 4.55 -2.50
CA GLY A 115 -7.29 5.96 -2.69
C GLY A 115 -7.32 6.71 -1.35
N ALA A 116 -6.50 7.74 -1.23
CA ALA A 116 -6.41 8.62 -0.07
C ALA A 116 -5.60 9.87 -0.43
N CYS A 117 -5.80 10.96 0.32
CA CYS A 117 -4.75 11.97 0.47
C CYS A 117 -3.61 11.36 1.29
N SER A 118 -2.44 11.20 0.65
CA SER A 118 -1.25 10.59 1.27
C SER A 118 -0.17 11.62 1.63
N SER A 119 -0.52 12.91 1.73
CA SER A 119 0.43 13.98 2.02
C SER A 119 0.62 14.14 3.52
N THR A 120 1.85 13.97 4.02
CA THR A 120 2.17 14.19 5.45
C THR A 120 2.32 15.65 5.81
N VAL A 121 2.24 16.55 4.83
CA VAL A 121 2.38 18.01 5.01
C VAL A 121 1.09 18.77 4.72
N GLU A 122 0.02 18.06 4.34
CA GLU A 122 -1.31 18.64 4.20
C GLU A 122 -1.84 19.05 5.58
N THR A 123 -2.36 20.27 5.68
CA THR A 123 -2.81 20.88 6.93
C THR A 123 -4.32 21.07 6.99
N ASN A 124 -5.04 20.85 5.90
CA ASN A 124 -6.49 20.96 5.85
C ASN A 124 -7.18 19.65 6.32
N PRO A 125 -7.79 19.62 7.53
CA PRO A 125 -8.46 18.43 8.04
C PRO A 125 -9.68 18.01 7.20
N ALA A 126 -10.33 18.94 6.50
CA ALA A 126 -11.50 18.63 5.67
C ALA A 126 -11.14 17.67 4.52
N VAL A 127 -9.92 17.81 3.96
CA VAL A 127 -9.41 16.91 2.92
C VAL A 127 -9.31 15.47 3.45
N PHE A 128 -8.84 15.30 4.68
CA PHE A 128 -8.75 13.98 5.30
C PHE A 128 -10.11 13.42 5.71
N ALA A 129 -11.02 14.28 6.21
CA ALA A 129 -12.38 13.88 6.53
C ALA A 129 -13.12 13.34 5.30
N GLU A 130 -12.98 14.00 4.15
CA GLU A 130 -13.63 13.59 2.90
C GLU A 130 -12.91 12.38 2.27
N LEU A 131 -11.62 12.51 1.97
CA LEU A 131 -10.90 11.56 1.13
C LEU A 131 -10.41 10.32 1.88
N ASN A 132 -10.07 10.43 3.18
CA ASN A 132 -9.49 9.33 3.95
C ASN A 132 -10.48 8.69 4.92
N MET A 133 -11.46 9.44 5.43
CA MET A 133 -12.46 8.91 6.37
C MET A 133 -13.75 8.54 5.66
N ALA A 134 -14.51 9.53 5.15
CA ALA A 134 -15.83 9.30 4.58
C ALA A 134 -15.80 8.29 3.43
N SER A 135 -14.85 8.44 2.49
CA SER A 135 -14.72 7.52 1.36
C SER A 135 -14.42 6.07 1.77
N SER A 136 -13.64 5.87 2.85
CA SER A 136 -13.31 4.55 3.39
C SER A 136 -14.49 3.96 4.16
N GLN A 137 -15.25 4.78 4.89
CA GLN A 137 -16.47 4.37 5.60
C GLN A 137 -17.57 3.92 4.64
N ASP A 138 -17.81 4.68 3.56
CA ASP A 138 -18.80 4.34 2.54
C ASP A 138 -18.50 2.97 1.90
N LEU A 139 -17.23 2.74 1.55
CA LEU A 139 -16.79 1.47 0.97
C LEU A 139 -16.81 0.32 1.97
N TRP A 140 -16.41 0.56 3.23
CA TRP A 140 -16.50 -0.45 4.28
C TRP A 140 -17.95 -0.90 4.47
N ASN A 141 -18.88 0.05 4.60
CA ASN A 141 -20.29 -0.23 4.83
C ASN A 141 -20.89 -1.01 3.66
N TYR A 142 -20.61 -0.60 2.41
CA TYR A 142 -21.04 -1.35 1.23
C TYR A 142 -20.45 -2.77 1.21
N CYS A 143 -19.16 -2.92 1.50
CA CYS A 143 -18.53 -4.25 1.54
C CYS A 143 -19.12 -5.13 2.65
N ALA A 144 -19.44 -4.56 3.80
CA ALA A 144 -20.08 -5.26 4.91
C ALA A 144 -21.51 -5.71 4.57
N GLU A 145 -22.31 -4.84 3.94
CA GLU A 145 -23.69 -5.15 3.53
C GLU A 145 -23.74 -6.27 2.49
N HIS A 146 -22.78 -6.28 1.56
CA HIS A 146 -22.74 -7.23 0.45
C HIS A 146 -21.80 -8.42 0.66
N ASN A 147 -21.20 -8.58 1.84
CA ASN A 147 -20.23 -9.65 2.16
C ASN A 147 -19.01 -9.68 1.22
N ILE A 148 -18.51 -8.52 0.82
CA ILE A 148 -17.39 -8.37 -0.13
C ILE A 148 -16.08 -8.24 0.66
N PRO A 149 -14.99 -8.93 0.27
CA PRO A 149 -13.64 -8.70 0.81
C PRO A 149 -13.16 -7.25 0.62
N PHE A 150 -12.60 -6.66 1.68
CA PHE A 150 -12.10 -5.30 1.71
C PHE A 150 -10.63 -5.22 2.12
N ILE A 151 -9.73 -4.99 1.17
CA ILE A 151 -8.30 -4.80 1.42
C ILE A 151 -8.03 -3.31 1.31
N TYR A 152 -7.53 -2.66 2.37
CA TYR A 152 -7.34 -1.21 2.35
C TYR A 152 -5.96 -0.78 2.84
N ALA A 153 -5.52 0.37 2.33
CA ALA A 153 -4.26 0.99 2.70
C ALA A 153 -4.37 1.77 4.02
N SER A 154 -3.75 1.23 5.07
CA SER A 154 -3.36 1.98 6.27
C SER A 154 -1.90 2.44 6.13
N SER A 155 -1.23 2.82 7.22
CA SER A 155 0.15 3.32 7.16
C SER A 155 0.92 3.06 8.45
N ALA A 156 2.24 2.87 8.37
CA ALA A 156 3.12 2.91 9.52
C ALA A 156 3.11 4.28 10.25
N ALA A 157 2.59 5.35 9.63
CA ALA A 157 2.38 6.64 10.27
C ALA A 157 1.42 6.57 11.48
N VAL A 158 0.56 5.54 11.55
CA VAL A 158 -0.32 5.32 12.70
C VAL A 158 0.45 5.11 14.00
N TYR A 159 1.68 4.58 13.93
CA TYR A 159 2.52 4.29 15.09
C TYR A 159 3.16 5.55 15.71
N GLY A 160 3.08 6.70 15.04
CA GLY A 160 3.60 7.95 15.58
C GLY A 160 5.13 7.96 15.73
N ASP A 161 5.60 8.31 16.91
CA ASP A 161 7.03 8.35 17.24
C ASP A 161 7.68 6.97 17.39
N GLY A 162 6.90 5.90 17.40
CA GLY A 162 7.38 4.52 17.55
C GLY A 162 7.82 4.15 18.97
N LEU A 163 7.56 4.96 19.99
CA LEU A 163 7.90 4.64 21.39
C LEU A 163 7.20 3.36 21.90
N LYS A 164 6.05 3.03 21.31
CA LYS A 164 5.28 1.81 21.58
C LYS A 164 5.63 0.65 20.65
N GLY A 165 6.69 0.80 19.83
CA GLY A 165 7.05 -0.15 18.80
C GLY A 165 6.16 -0.07 17.56
N PHE A 166 6.29 -1.08 16.71
CA PHE A 166 5.66 -1.16 15.38
C PHE A 166 4.97 -2.51 15.22
N SER A 167 4.23 -2.95 16.23
CA SER A 167 3.53 -4.23 16.21
C SER A 167 2.07 -4.05 15.82
N ASP A 168 1.60 -4.90 14.92
CA ASP A 168 0.21 -5.07 14.54
C ASP A 168 -0.50 -6.17 15.36
N ALA A 169 0.17 -6.71 16.39
CA ALA A 169 -0.38 -7.75 17.25
C ALA A 169 -1.64 -7.30 18.01
N ALA A 170 -2.65 -8.18 17.98
CA ALA A 170 -3.90 -8.14 18.75
C ALA A 170 -4.63 -6.78 18.79
N GLY A 171 -5.24 -6.37 17.68
CA GLY A 171 -6.25 -5.29 17.68
C GLY A 171 -5.77 -3.94 18.22
N SER A 172 -4.47 -3.75 18.38
CA SER A 172 -3.87 -2.53 18.92
C SER A 172 -3.89 -1.44 17.84
N ALA A 173 -5.06 -0.91 17.49
CA ALA A 173 -5.14 0.47 16.99
C ALA A 173 -5.16 1.47 18.15
N SER A 174 -5.53 1.03 19.36
CA SER A 174 -5.63 1.92 20.52
C SER A 174 -4.27 2.35 21.06
N GLY A 175 -4.15 3.64 21.38
CA GLY A 175 -3.04 4.18 22.17
C GLY A 175 -1.83 4.65 21.37
N TYR A 176 -1.82 4.56 20.04
CA TYR A 176 -0.83 5.27 19.25
C TYR A 176 -1.19 6.74 19.09
N THR A 177 -0.18 7.60 18.89
CA THR A 177 -0.36 9.04 18.68
C THR A 177 0.42 9.44 17.43
N PRO A 178 -0.24 9.51 16.27
CA PRO A 178 0.39 9.92 15.01
C PRO A 178 1.00 11.31 15.08
N LEU A 179 2.01 11.55 14.25
CA LEU A 179 2.75 12.83 14.23
C LEU A 179 2.17 13.88 13.29
N ASN A 180 1.15 13.52 12.49
CA ASN A 180 0.54 14.40 11.49
C ASN A 180 -0.90 13.99 11.16
N LEU A 181 -1.64 14.89 10.50
CA LEU A 181 -3.05 14.69 10.14
C LEU A 181 -3.27 13.47 9.24
N TYR A 182 -2.31 13.15 8.36
CA TYR A 182 -2.38 11.94 7.55
C TYR A 182 -2.36 10.68 8.43
N GLY A 183 -1.40 10.56 9.34
CA GLY A 183 -1.32 9.43 10.27
C GLY A 183 -2.55 9.35 11.18
N HIS A 184 -3.08 10.49 11.64
CA HIS A 184 -4.35 10.56 12.37
C HIS A 184 -5.51 10.00 11.54
N SER A 185 -5.68 10.45 10.29
CA SER A 185 -6.77 9.96 9.43
C SER A 185 -6.75 8.44 9.21
N LYS A 186 -5.56 7.84 9.13
CA LYS A 186 -5.43 6.38 9.01
C LYS A 186 -5.73 5.66 10.32
N LEU A 187 -5.29 6.22 11.45
CA LEU A 187 -5.58 5.65 12.76
C LEU A 187 -7.07 5.78 13.11
N ASP A 188 -7.70 6.90 12.79
CA ASP A 188 -9.10 7.17 13.03
C ASP A 188 -9.98 6.18 12.27
N PHE A 189 -9.63 5.85 11.01
CA PHE A 189 -10.32 4.81 10.25
C PHE A 189 -10.08 3.41 10.83
N ASP A 190 -8.83 3.07 11.19
CA ASP A 190 -8.51 1.79 11.84
C ASP A 190 -9.35 1.60 13.13
N LEU A 191 -9.45 2.62 13.98
CA LEU A 191 -10.26 2.61 15.20
C LEU A 191 -11.75 2.52 14.91
N TRP A 192 -12.23 3.28 13.92
CA TRP A 192 -13.64 3.26 13.50
C TRP A 192 -14.04 1.88 12.97
N ALA A 193 -13.20 1.26 12.14
CA ALA A 193 -13.43 -0.07 11.56
C ALA A 193 -13.52 -1.15 12.65
N MET A 194 -12.64 -1.09 13.66
CA MET A 194 -12.69 -1.99 14.82
C MET A 194 -13.96 -1.84 15.66
N ALA A 195 -14.55 -0.64 15.69
CA ALA A 195 -15.77 -0.38 16.46
C ALA A 195 -17.04 -0.86 15.73
N GLN A 196 -16.95 -1.28 14.47
CA GLN A 196 -18.13 -1.71 13.71
C GLN A 196 -18.60 -3.11 14.12
N SER A 197 -19.91 -3.26 14.31
CA SER A 197 -20.55 -4.56 14.58
C SER A 197 -20.79 -5.36 13.30
N ASN A 198 -20.98 -4.67 12.17
CA ASN A 198 -21.05 -5.26 10.84
C ASN A 198 -19.75 -4.95 10.07
N ALA A 199 -19.20 -5.96 9.42
CA ALA A 199 -17.91 -5.84 8.76
C ALA A 199 -17.88 -6.67 7.46
N PRO A 200 -16.98 -6.33 6.53
CA PRO A 200 -16.68 -7.15 5.36
C PRO A 200 -16.46 -8.63 5.71
N SER A 201 -16.74 -9.52 4.73
CA SER A 201 -16.52 -10.97 4.89
C SER A 201 -15.07 -11.30 5.22
N PHE A 202 -14.16 -10.55 4.60
CA PHE A 202 -12.76 -10.43 4.97
C PHE A 202 -12.35 -8.97 4.94
N TRP A 203 -11.49 -8.55 5.87
CA TRP A 203 -10.85 -7.25 5.77
C TRP A 203 -9.38 -7.28 6.19
N PHE A 204 -8.55 -6.54 5.47
CA PHE A 204 -7.13 -6.43 5.74
C PHE A 204 -6.70 -4.96 5.70
N GLY A 205 -6.36 -4.42 6.87
CA GLY A 205 -5.82 -3.06 7.00
C GLY A 205 -4.31 -3.05 6.87
N LEU A 206 -3.79 -2.68 5.70
CA LEU A 206 -2.38 -2.82 5.37
C LEU A 206 -1.60 -1.58 5.82
N ARG A 207 -0.89 -1.68 6.94
CA ARG A 207 0.01 -0.63 7.46
C ARG A 207 1.30 -0.65 6.65
N TYR A 208 1.29 0.05 5.53
CA TYR A 208 2.46 0.17 4.66
C TYR A 208 3.58 0.95 5.34
N PHE A 209 4.78 0.37 5.29
CA PHE A 209 6.04 1.05 5.63
C PHE A 209 6.52 1.88 4.43
N ASN A 210 7.82 2.11 4.29
CA ASN A 210 8.34 3.05 3.29
C ASN A 210 8.38 2.40 1.90
N VAL A 211 7.25 2.50 1.17
CA VAL A 211 7.13 1.90 -0.17
C VAL A 211 7.93 2.70 -1.20
N TYR A 212 8.74 2.01 -2.01
CA TYR A 212 9.48 2.61 -3.12
C TYR A 212 9.33 1.79 -4.42
N GLY A 213 9.51 2.44 -5.57
CA GLY A 213 9.51 1.75 -6.86
C GLY A 213 9.05 2.60 -8.05
N PRO A 214 8.92 1.98 -9.24
CA PRO A 214 8.55 2.68 -10.46
C PRO A 214 7.19 3.39 -10.38
N PHE A 215 7.01 4.40 -11.22
CA PHE A 215 5.75 5.16 -11.40
C PHE A 215 5.33 6.04 -10.21
N GLU A 216 6.26 6.35 -9.31
CA GLU A 216 5.98 7.21 -8.16
C GLU A 216 6.26 8.72 -8.39
N GLY A 217 6.74 9.11 -9.58
CA GLY A 217 7.21 10.48 -9.84
C GLY A 217 6.14 11.57 -9.72
N HIS A 218 4.85 11.23 -9.89
CA HIS A 218 3.73 12.16 -9.70
C HIS A 218 3.52 12.57 -8.22
N LYS A 219 4.17 11.89 -7.27
CA LYS A 219 4.11 12.22 -5.83
C LYS A 219 4.88 13.50 -5.46
N GLY A 220 5.64 14.08 -6.39
CA GLY A 220 6.41 15.29 -6.13
C GLY A 220 7.36 15.11 -4.94
N GLY A 221 7.28 16.01 -3.95
CA GLY A 221 8.11 15.94 -2.73
C GLY A 221 7.81 14.77 -1.79
N GLN A 222 6.75 13.99 -2.04
CA GLN A 222 6.39 12.80 -1.27
C GLN A 222 6.89 11.49 -1.93
N ALA A 223 7.65 11.60 -3.03
CA ALA A 223 8.27 10.44 -3.66
C ALA A 223 9.37 9.84 -2.75
N SER A 224 9.70 8.58 -2.95
CA SER A 224 10.71 7.89 -2.14
C SER A 224 12.09 8.52 -2.29
N MET A 225 12.95 8.27 -1.31
CA MET A 225 14.36 8.64 -1.41
C MET A 225 15.03 7.94 -2.60
N VAL A 226 14.60 6.74 -3.02
CA VAL A 226 15.14 6.09 -4.23
C VAL A 226 14.89 6.94 -5.47
N PHE A 227 13.66 7.45 -5.65
CA PHE A 227 13.33 8.34 -6.76
C PHE A 227 14.12 9.66 -6.69
N HIS A 228 14.11 10.32 -5.54
CA HIS A 228 14.83 11.59 -5.36
C HIS A 228 16.34 11.43 -5.47
N GLY A 229 16.89 10.33 -4.95
CA GLY A 229 18.30 9.97 -4.99
C GLY A 229 18.75 9.72 -6.42
N TYR A 230 17.99 8.94 -7.20
CA TYR A 230 18.28 8.72 -8.62
C TYR A 230 18.32 10.05 -9.39
N GLN A 231 17.31 10.91 -9.19
CA GLN A 231 17.23 12.20 -9.89
C GLN A 231 18.36 13.15 -9.47
N GLN A 232 18.73 13.18 -8.19
CA GLN A 232 19.83 14.02 -7.71
C GLN A 232 21.18 13.50 -8.22
N ALA A 233 21.45 12.20 -8.08
CA ALA A 233 22.69 11.60 -8.52
C ALA A 233 22.92 11.77 -10.03
N THR A 234 21.89 11.57 -10.86
CA THR A 234 22.01 11.74 -12.32
C THR A 234 22.13 13.20 -12.76
N ARG A 235 21.52 14.14 -12.03
CA ARG A 235 21.52 15.57 -12.42
C ARG A 235 22.70 16.37 -11.85
N THR A 236 23.12 16.06 -10.63
CA THR A 236 24.14 16.85 -9.90
C THR A 236 25.34 16.02 -9.42
N GLY A 237 25.32 14.70 -9.61
CA GLY A 237 26.39 13.80 -9.15
C GLY A 237 26.47 13.64 -7.63
N ALA A 238 25.44 14.04 -6.89
CA ALA A 238 25.40 13.98 -5.43
C ALA A 238 23.98 13.68 -4.93
N ILE A 239 23.84 12.97 -3.80
CA ILE A 239 22.57 12.78 -3.10
C ILE A 239 22.62 13.56 -1.80
N ARG A 240 21.59 14.39 -1.57
CA ARG A 240 21.44 15.09 -0.28
C ARG A 240 20.61 14.26 0.69
N LEU A 241 21.15 14.04 1.88
CA LEU A 241 20.46 13.40 3.01
C LEU A 241 20.33 14.38 4.16
N PHE A 242 19.38 14.12 5.06
CA PHE A 242 19.22 14.95 6.25
C PHE A 242 20.23 14.60 7.33
N LYS A 243 20.76 15.64 7.97
CA LYS A 243 21.47 15.50 9.25
C LYS A 243 20.55 14.91 10.31
N SER A 244 21.15 14.26 11.30
CA SER A 244 20.41 13.76 12.46
C SER A 244 19.93 14.92 13.33
N ASN A 245 18.69 14.83 13.81
CA ASN A 245 18.15 15.73 14.85
C ASN A 245 18.21 15.11 16.25
N THR A 246 18.95 14.00 16.43
CA THR A 246 19.11 13.33 17.72
C THR A 246 20.55 12.87 17.91
N ALA A 247 20.97 12.70 19.17
CA ALA A 247 22.28 12.10 19.48
C ALA A 247 22.36 10.58 19.20
N ARG A 248 21.22 9.93 18.92
CA ARG A 248 21.13 8.46 18.75
C ARG A 248 21.62 8.00 17.38
N TYR A 249 21.51 8.84 16.36
CA TYR A 249 21.87 8.50 14.99
C TYR A 249 22.91 9.51 14.47
N GLY A 250 23.87 9.03 13.69
CA GLY A 250 24.70 9.88 12.85
C GLY A 250 23.91 10.46 11.67
N ASP A 251 24.52 11.40 10.95
CA ASP A 251 23.91 11.98 9.76
C ASP A 251 23.66 10.90 8.69
N GLY A 252 22.41 10.78 8.23
CA GLY A 252 21.99 9.72 7.31
C GLY A 252 21.84 8.32 7.91
N ASP A 253 22.14 8.13 9.20
CA ASP A 253 22.06 6.83 9.88
C ASP A 253 20.69 6.56 10.54
N GLN A 254 19.73 7.47 10.38
CA GLN A 254 18.35 7.23 10.76
C GLN A 254 17.81 6.03 9.97
N LEU A 255 17.05 5.17 10.64
CA LEU A 255 16.69 3.87 10.13
C LEU A 255 15.23 3.83 9.67
N ARG A 256 14.96 3.09 8.59
CA ARG A 256 13.64 2.85 8.04
C ARG A 256 13.55 1.47 7.42
N ASP A 257 12.40 0.84 7.54
CA ASP A 257 12.04 -0.33 6.76
C ASP A 257 11.46 0.11 5.41
N PHE A 258 12.17 -0.25 4.33
CA PHE A 258 11.85 0.08 2.95
C PHE A 258 11.35 -1.17 2.22
N VAL A 259 10.15 -1.09 1.66
CA VAL A 259 9.51 -2.22 0.97
C VAL A 259 9.29 -1.90 -0.49
N TYR A 260 9.62 -2.84 -1.37
CA TYR A 260 9.46 -2.62 -2.80
C TYR A 260 8.00 -2.75 -3.21
N VAL A 261 7.53 -1.89 -4.12
CA VAL A 261 6.11 -1.86 -4.53
C VAL A 261 5.60 -3.19 -5.09
N LYS A 262 6.45 -4.00 -5.73
CA LYS A 262 6.01 -5.33 -6.20
C LYS A 262 5.77 -6.31 -5.04
N ASP A 263 6.40 -6.11 -3.89
CA ASP A 263 6.15 -6.91 -2.69
C ASP A 263 4.79 -6.56 -2.11
N ILE A 264 4.44 -5.27 -2.12
CA ILE A 264 3.06 -4.82 -1.82
C ILE A 264 2.06 -5.51 -2.74
N THR A 265 2.31 -5.51 -4.05
CA THR A 265 1.41 -6.19 -5.00
C THR A 265 1.30 -7.68 -4.72
N ARG A 266 2.41 -8.37 -4.41
CA ARG A 266 2.40 -9.80 -4.07
C ARG A 266 1.57 -10.08 -2.82
N VAL A 267 1.74 -9.28 -1.77
CA VAL A 267 0.95 -9.39 -0.53
C VAL A 267 -0.54 -9.17 -0.83
N THR A 268 -0.90 -8.13 -1.58
CA THR A 268 -2.29 -7.86 -1.96
C THR A 268 -2.91 -9.03 -2.74
N MET A 269 -2.18 -9.62 -3.70
CA MET A 269 -2.68 -10.79 -4.44
C MET A 269 -2.88 -12.01 -3.53
N HIS A 270 -1.95 -12.24 -2.60
CA HIS A 270 -2.03 -13.35 -1.63
C HIS A 270 -3.26 -13.22 -0.73
N LEU A 271 -3.46 -12.03 -0.16
CA LEU A 271 -4.63 -11.74 0.69
C LEU A 271 -5.95 -11.82 -0.08
N LEU A 272 -5.96 -11.38 -1.33
CA LEU A 272 -7.13 -11.53 -2.20
C LEU A 272 -7.45 -13.02 -2.44
N LYS A 273 -6.43 -13.84 -2.72
CA LYS A 273 -6.57 -15.30 -2.91
C LYS A 273 -7.07 -15.99 -1.64
N LEU A 274 -6.54 -15.62 -0.48
CA LEU A 274 -7.04 -16.09 0.83
C LEU A 274 -8.53 -15.77 1.03
N ALA A 275 -8.93 -14.53 0.73
CA ALA A 275 -10.31 -14.09 0.89
C ALA A 275 -11.28 -14.79 -0.08
N LEU A 276 -10.90 -14.92 -1.36
CA LEU A 276 -11.75 -15.51 -2.40
C LEU A 276 -11.83 -17.03 -2.33
N SER A 277 -10.73 -17.71 -1.99
CA SER A 277 -10.72 -19.16 -1.80
C SER A 277 -11.37 -19.59 -0.48
N GLN A 278 -11.43 -18.69 0.50
CA GLN A 278 -11.83 -18.94 1.89
C GLN A 278 -10.98 -20.01 2.62
N HIS A 279 -9.82 -20.37 2.06
CA HIS A 279 -8.89 -21.34 2.65
C HIS A 279 -7.87 -20.61 3.53
N LEU A 280 -7.95 -20.79 4.85
CA LEU A 280 -7.00 -20.21 5.80
C LEU A 280 -5.96 -21.25 6.22
N PRO A 281 -4.66 -20.88 6.27
CA PRO A 281 -3.65 -21.77 6.83
C PRO A 281 -3.90 -21.94 8.35
N PRO A 282 -3.49 -23.09 8.94
CA PRO A 282 -3.65 -23.31 10.38
C PRO A 282 -3.07 -22.20 11.25
N THR A 283 -1.96 -21.61 10.82
CA THR A 283 -1.28 -20.48 11.48
C THR A 283 -2.11 -19.19 11.52
N ALA A 284 -3.05 -19.00 10.59
CA ALA A 284 -3.89 -17.82 10.51
C ALA A 284 -5.24 -17.93 11.23
N GLN A 285 -5.62 -19.12 11.71
CA GLN A 285 -6.95 -19.35 12.29
C GLN A 285 -7.19 -18.47 13.53
N ASN A 286 -6.16 -18.26 14.35
CA ASN A 286 -6.25 -17.38 15.52
C ASN A 286 -6.32 -15.91 15.11
N LEU A 287 -5.52 -15.52 14.11
CA LEU A 287 -5.44 -14.14 13.61
C LEU A 287 -6.74 -13.67 12.96
N LEU A 288 -7.46 -14.58 12.30
CA LEU A 288 -8.71 -14.31 11.56
C LEU A 288 -9.92 -14.99 12.20
N SER A 289 -9.92 -15.14 13.53
CA SER A 289 -11.02 -15.77 14.27
C SER A 289 -12.23 -14.83 14.45
N GLY A 290 -13.44 -15.39 14.42
CA GLY A 290 -14.69 -14.66 14.69
C GLY A 290 -15.69 -14.61 13.52
N LYS A 291 -16.75 -13.80 13.67
CA LYS A 291 -17.80 -13.61 12.65
C LYS A 291 -17.33 -12.79 11.43
N SER A 292 -16.33 -11.93 11.60
CA SER A 292 -15.63 -11.23 10.52
C SER A 292 -14.16 -11.65 10.54
N ARG A 293 -13.64 -12.10 9.40
CA ARG A 293 -12.26 -12.59 9.25
C ARG A 293 -11.35 -11.43 8.83
N GLY A 294 -10.89 -10.62 9.78
CA GLY A 294 -10.00 -9.51 9.42
C GLY A 294 -9.02 -9.08 10.49
N CYS A 295 -7.97 -8.39 10.04
CA CYS A 295 -6.86 -7.95 10.87
C CYS A 295 -6.12 -6.76 10.24
N PHE A 296 -5.34 -6.06 11.06
CA PHE A 296 -4.31 -5.16 10.56
C PHE A 296 -3.04 -5.95 10.28
N LEU A 297 -2.33 -5.57 9.21
CA LEU A 297 -1.08 -6.18 8.81
C LEU A 297 -0.04 -5.11 8.54
N ASN A 298 1.08 -5.19 9.22
CA ASN A 298 2.29 -4.50 8.85
C ASN A 298 2.82 -5.08 7.53
N VAL A 299 3.02 -4.20 6.56
CA VAL A 299 3.62 -4.57 5.29
C VAL A 299 4.91 -3.79 5.12
N GLY A 300 5.98 -4.45 5.54
CA GLY A 300 7.38 -4.04 5.42
C GLY A 300 8.25 -5.27 5.15
N THR A 301 9.56 -5.09 5.19
CA THR A 301 10.53 -6.20 5.06
C THR A 301 10.85 -6.86 6.39
N GLY A 302 10.55 -6.19 7.51
CA GLY A 302 10.99 -6.58 8.84
C GLY A 302 12.45 -6.21 9.13
N GLU A 303 13.08 -5.46 8.22
CA GLU A 303 14.48 -5.09 8.31
C GLU A 303 14.68 -3.60 8.03
N ALA A 304 15.12 -2.86 9.05
CA ALA A 304 15.46 -1.46 8.88
C ALA A 304 16.84 -1.29 8.21
N ARG A 305 16.96 -0.23 7.40
CA ARG A 305 18.19 0.23 6.76
C ARG A 305 18.34 1.74 6.91
N SER A 306 19.57 2.23 6.89
CA SER A 306 19.85 3.66 6.96
C SER A 306 19.62 4.36 5.62
N TRP A 307 19.46 5.68 5.64
CA TRP A 307 19.45 6.48 4.42
C TRP A 307 20.79 6.40 3.69
N ASN A 308 21.91 6.35 4.42
CA ASN A 308 23.25 6.12 3.86
C ASN A 308 23.31 4.81 3.07
N HIS A 309 22.78 3.72 3.62
CA HIS A 309 22.71 2.44 2.93
C HIS A 309 21.88 2.53 1.65
N LEU A 310 20.70 3.15 1.72
CA LEU A 310 19.82 3.28 0.57
C LEU A 310 20.41 4.21 -0.52
N ALA A 311 21.09 5.30 -0.14
CA ALA A 311 21.75 6.20 -1.08
C ALA A 311 22.95 5.53 -1.75
N GLY A 312 23.72 4.74 -0.99
CA GLY A 312 24.78 3.88 -1.53
C GLY A 312 24.23 2.91 -2.58
N ALA A 313 23.12 2.25 -2.31
CA ALA A 313 22.48 1.34 -3.27
C ALA A 313 22.03 2.05 -4.56
N VAL A 314 21.56 3.30 -4.48
CA VAL A 314 21.23 4.10 -5.67
C VAL A 314 22.49 4.38 -6.51
N PHE A 315 23.57 4.84 -5.89
CA PHE A 315 24.84 5.10 -6.58
C PHE A 315 25.40 3.85 -7.26
N ASP A 316 25.39 2.72 -6.54
CA ASP A 316 25.86 1.44 -7.05
C ASP A 316 25.02 1.00 -8.27
N ALA A 317 23.69 1.17 -8.21
CA ALA A 317 22.78 0.76 -9.28
C ALA A 317 22.97 1.55 -10.59
N ILE A 318 23.39 2.83 -10.49
CA ILE A 318 23.67 3.67 -11.67
C ILE A 318 25.16 3.73 -12.03
N ALA A 319 26.02 2.99 -11.30
CA ALA A 319 27.46 2.90 -11.52
C ALA A 319 28.20 4.26 -11.55
N VAL A 320 27.88 5.17 -10.63
CA VAL A 320 28.60 6.44 -10.45
C VAL A 320 29.21 6.57 -9.04
N PRO A 321 30.29 7.35 -8.86
CA PRO A 321 30.93 7.51 -7.56
C PRO A 321 29.97 8.04 -6.50
N ARG A 322 30.04 7.46 -5.30
CA ARG A 322 29.23 7.87 -4.16
C ARG A 322 29.62 9.27 -3.70
N LYS A 323 28.65 10.17 -3.63
CA LYS A 323 28.81 11.51 -3.06
C LYS A 323 27.54 11.90 -2.28
N ILE A 324 27.63 11.88 -0.96
CA ILE A 324 26.53 12.23 -0.06
C ILE A 324 26.83 13.58 0.58
N GLU A 325 25.84 14.47 0.57
CA GLU A 325 25.89 15.78 1.23
C GLU A 325 24.80 15.84 2.31
N TYR A 326 25.15 16.27 3.52
CA TYR A 326 24.19 16.34 4.62
C TYR A 326 23.65 17.76 4.80
N ILE A 327 22.32 17.88 4.78
CA ILE A 327 21.60 19.15 4.94
C ILE A 327 20.70 19.12 6.17
N ASP A 328 20.40 20.28 6.74
CA ASP A 328 19.53 20.35 7.91
C ASP A 328 18.10 19.94 7.55
N ILE A 329 17.40 19.31 8.51
CA ILE A 329 15.98 18.98 8.34
C ILE A 329 15.19 20.30 8.28
N PRO A 330 14.34 20.52 7.26
CA PRO A 330 13.48 21.70 7.20
C PRO A 330 12.62 21.84 8.46
N GLY A 331 12.53 23.06 9.01
CA GLY A 331 11.84 23.30 10.27
C GLY A 331 10.37 22.86 10.28
N ASN A 332 9.69 22.93 9.12
CA ASN A 332 8.30 22.51 8.96
C ASN A 332 8.09 20.97 9.01
N ILE A 333 9.15 20.17 8.94
CA ILE A 333 9.05 18.70 9.06
C ILE A 333 9.85 18.14 10.24
N ALA A 334 10.73 18.92 10.86
CA ALA A 334 11.60 18.46 11.94
C ALA A 334 10.85 17.83 13.13
N GLY A 335 9.72 18.42 13.53
CA GLY A 335 8.90 17.92 14.65
C GLY A 335 8.12 16.64 14.34
N GLN A 336 7.96 16.28 13.08
CA GLN A 336 7.24 15.08 12.62
C GLN A 336 8.17 14.06 11.96
N TYR A 337 9.49 14.30 11.99
CA TYR A 337 10.47 13.42 11.37
C TYR A 337 10.72 12.21 12.27
N GLN A 338 10.24 11.04 11.85
CA GLN A 338 10.54 9.78 12.53
C GLN A 338 12.05 9.50 12.41
N ASN A 339 12.71 8.95 13.42
CA ASN A 339 14.13 8.57 13.29
C ASN A 339 14.32 7.06 13.11
N TYR A 340 13.28 6.28 13.38
CA TYR A 340 13.28 4.83 13.31
C TYR A 340 11.89 4.33 12.93
N THR A 341 11.79 3.44 11.93
CA THR A 341 10.62 2.58 11.73
C THR A 341 11.07 1.20 11.28
N CYS A 342 10.46 0.14 11.83
CA CYS A 342 10.74 -1.24 11.40
C CYS A 342 9.50 -2.11 11.61
N ALA A 343 9.03 -2.79 10.58
CA ALA A 343 7.83 -3.59 10.70
C ALA A 343 8.07 -4.84 11.58
N ASP A 344 7.18 -5.11 12.51
CA ASP A 344 6.99 -6.50 12.96
C ASP A 344 6.08 -7.19 11.95
N ILE A 345 6.64 -8.14 11.19
CA ILE A 345 5.93 -8.86 10.12
C ILE A 345 5.49 -10.27 10.53
N SER A 346 5.46 -10.56 11.83
CA SER A 346 5.11 -11.88 12.35
C SER A 346 3.71 -12.32 11.92
N ASN A 347 2.72 -11.42 11.97
CA ASN A 347 1.35 -11.71 11.52
C ASN A 347 1.25 -11.90 10.00
N LEU A 348 1.96 -11.08 9.22
CA LEU A 348 2.01 -11.25 7.77
C LEU A 348 2.61 -12.61 7.36
N ARG A 349 3.63 -13.10 8.08
CA ARG A 349 4.25 -14.41 7.83
C ARG A 349 3.38 -15.60 8.28
N ALA A 350 2.39 -15.35 9.13
CA ALA A 350 1.46 -16.39 9.59
C ALA A 350 0.32 -16.65 8.58
N LEU A 351 0.14 -15.77 7.59
CA LEU A 351 -0.81 -15.85 6.49
C LEU A 351 -0.14 -16.39 5.22
#